data_AF-A0A137P1X7-F1
#
_entry.id   AF-A0A137P1X7-F1
#
_cell.length_a   1.000
_cell.length_b   1.000
_cell.length_c   1.000
_cell.angle_alpha   90.00
_cell.angle_beta   90.00
_cell.angle_gamma   90.00
#
_symmetry.space_group_name_H-M   'P 1'
#
loop_
_entity.id
_entity.type
_entity.pdbx_description
1 polymer ?
#
loop_
_entity_poly.entity_id
_entity_poly.type
_entity_poly.pdbx_seq_one_letter_code
_entity_poly.pdbx_strand_id
1 'polypeptide(L)'
;MSVEVPTVIQYLGLVCSVVVILILAALTIVDIKLVNRVTVRLVAGIAIADFIGHVSVILILDSVNYIPSSYCQGLAAMTTLARLMYALTNVAICYHLYRVVVSLKKASFKYELAIWSVLMLIIGVIMVIFHFVGKLCIPGSDNFGIQVLENIIAGLFNLAAVASGIFTTFACHRHMNRWVEAYFNKDSEGEGDNGQNEAKVIKSKQVKRSFLYPLSTIITLSTELVTCFWSLGGNQHKLSEL
;
A
#
# COMPACT_ATOMS: atom_id res chain seq x y z
N MET A 1 -0.17 30.56 -0.32
CA MET A 1 1.29 30.29 -0.27
C MET A 1 1.53 28.89 -0.83
N SER A 2 2.22 28.77 -1.98
CA SER A 2 2.71 27.53 -2.62
C SER A 2 1.75 26.33 -2.79
N VAL A 3 0.71 26.44 -3.62
CA VAL A 3 -0.09 25.27 -4.10
C VAL A 3 0.61 24.53 -5.26
N GLU A 4 1.63 25.14 -5.87
CA GLU A 4 2.30 24.60 -7.06
C GLU A 4 3.16 23.36 -6.77
N VAL A 5 3.94 23.37 -5.69
CA VAL A 5 4.83 22.25 -5.31
C VAL A 5 4.06 20.95 -5.04
N PRO A 6 2.97 20.93 -4.23
CA PRO A 6 2.22 19.70 -4.02
C PRO A 6 1.60 19.18 -5.32
N THR A 7 1.12 20.07 -6.19
CA THR A 7 0.48 19.68 -7.46
C THR A 7 1.45 19.00 -8.42
N VAL A 8 2.67 19.54 -8.60
CA VAL A 8 3.70 18.94 -9.46
C VAL A 8 4.08 17.54 -8.98
N ILE A 9 4.21 17.34 -7.67
CA ILE A 9 4.53 16.02 -7.09
C ILE A 9 3.41 15.01 -7.37
N GLN A 10 2.13 15.42 -7.28
CA GLN A 10 1.01 14.53 -7.61
C GLN A 10 1.01 14.12 -9.08
N TYR A 11 1.25 15.04 -10.01
CA TYR A 11 1.34 14.70 -11.44
C TYR A 11 2.54 13.81 -11.76
N LEU A 12 3.70 14.05 -11.15
CA LEU A 12 4.86 13.18 -11.31
C LEU A 12 4.57 11.76 -10.81
N GLY A 13 3.99 11.65 -9.62
CA GLY A 13 3.57 10.36 -9.06
C GLY A 13 2.54 9.65 -9.94
N LEU A 14 1.57 10.39 -10.48
CA LEU A 14 0.60 9.88 -11.44
C LEU A 14 1.29 9.30 -12.68
N VAL A 15 2.19 10.05 -13.33
CA VAL A 15 2.95 9.57 -14.50
C VAL A 15 3.75 8.32 -14.17
N CYS A 16 4.44 8.29 -13.03
CA CYS A 16 5.18 7.12 -12.58
C CYS A 16 4.27 5.89 -12.39
N SER A 17 3.13 6.06 -11.72
CA SER A 17 2.16 4.96 -11.53
C SER A 17 1.61 4.42 -12.84
N VAL A 18 1.27 5.30 -13.80
CA VAL A 18 0.81 4.92 -15.14
C VAL A 18 1.89 4.16 -15.90
N VAL A 19 3.13 4.63 -15.89
CA VAL A 19 4.25 3.95 -16.55
C VAL A 19 4.45 2.53 -15.97
N VAL A 20 4.39 2.39 -14.65
CA VAL A 20 4.49 1.07 -13.99
C VAL A 20 3.35 0.16 -14.41
N ILE A 21 2.11 0.65 -14.42
CA ILE A 21 0.94 -0.14 -14.86
C ILE A 21 1.09 -0.57 -16.32
N LEU A 22 1.53 0.31 -17.21
CA LEU A 22 1.76 -0.01 -18.63
C LEU A 22 2.86 -1.06 -18.82
N ILE A 23 3.96 -0.96 -18.07
CA ILE A 23 5.04 -1.96 -18.08
C ILE A 23 4.50 -3.32 -17.61
N LEU A 24 3.71 -3.35 -16.53
CA LEU A 24 3.11 -4.58 -16.03
C LEU A 24 2.10 -5.19 -17.03
N ALA A 25 1.32 -4.36 -17.72
CA ALA A 25 0.42 -4.79 -18.77
C ALA A 25 1.20 -5.39 -19.95
N ALA A 26 2.28 -4.74 -20.42
CA ALA A 26 3.15 -5.26 -21.46
C ALA A 26 3.80 -6.59 -21.07
N LEU A 27 4.28 -6.72 -19.84
CA LEU A 27 4.83 -7.98 -19.31
C LEU A 27 3.78 -9.09 -19.25
N THR A 28 2.51 -8.75 -18.98
CA THR A 28 1.40 -9.72 -18.98
C THR A 28 1.16 -10.29 -20.38
N ILE A 29 1.30 -9.46 -21.42
CA ILE A 29 1.14 -9.87 -22.82
C ILE A 29 2.32 -10.74 -23.27
N VAL A 30 3.55 -10.38 -22.89
CA VAL A 30 4.76 -11.08 -23.32
C VAL A 30 4.96 -12.41 -22.59
N ASP A 31 4.82 -12.44 -21.26
CA ASP A 31 5.00 -13.64 -20.46
C ASP A 31 4.11 -13.65 -19.21
N ILE A 32 2.95 -14.29 -19.35
CA ILE A 32 2.00 -14.47 -18.24
C ILE A 32 2.59 -15.26 -17.07
N LYS A 33 3.61 -16.11 -17.29
CA LYS A 33 4.28 -16.86 -16.21
C LYS A 33 5.10 -15.92 -15.33
N LEU A 34 5.63 -14.83 -15.89
CA LEU A 34 6.36 -13.82 -15.14
C LEU A 34 5.41 -13.05 -14.21
N VAL A 35 4.23 -12.67 -14.70
CA VAL A 35 3.21 -11.93 -13.93
C VAL A 35 2.51 -12.81 -12.91
N ASN A 36 2.51 -14.13 -13.09
CA ASN A 36 2.02 -15.08 -12.10
C ASN A 36 2.90 -15.15 -10.82
N ARG A 37 4.03 -14.43 -10.78
CA ARG A 37 4.83 -14.28 -9.56
C ARG A 37 4.15 -13.32 -8.59
N VAL A 38 4.05 -13.75 -7.34
CA VAL A 38 3.44 -12.99 -6.23
C VAL A 38 3.95 -11.55 -6.16
N THR A 39 5.28 -11.37 -6.27
CA THR A 39 5.90 -10.04 -6.20
C THR A 39 5.39 -9.09 -7.27
N VAL A 40 5.14 -9.57 -8.49
CA VAL A 40 4.65 -8.75 -9.60
C VAL A 40 3.20 -8.33 -9.36
N ARG A 41 2.36 -9.26 -8.89
CA ARG A 41 0.96 -8.95 -8.50
C ARG A 41 0.87 -7.94 -7.36
N LEU A 42 1.75 -8.07 -6.37
CA LEU A 42 1.81 -7.13 -5.24
C LEU A 42 2.23 -5.72 -5.68
N VAL A 43 3.22 -5.61 -6.59
CA VAL A 43 3.61 -4.33 -7.19
C VAL A 43 2.47 -3.73 -8.00
N ALA A 44 1.70 -4.55 -8.73
CA ALA A 44 0.51 -4.09 -9.43
C ALA A 44 -0.53 -3.48 -8.47
N GLY A 45 -0.76 -4.13 -7.33
CA GLY A 45 -1.66 -3.62 -6.29
C GLY A 45 -1.25 -2.25 -5.76
N ILE A 46 0.04 -2.05 -5.46
CA ILE A 46 0.57 -0.74 -5.03
C ILE A 46 0.39 0.30 -6.14
N ALA A 47 0.78 -0.03 -7.38
CA ALA A 47 0.71 0.91 -8.49
C ALA A 47 -0.73 1.37 -8.77
N ILE A 48 -1.72 0.48 -8.62
CA ILE A 48 -3.14 0.84 -8.72
C ILE A 48 -3.56 1.74 -7.55
N ALA A 49 -3.10 1.47 -6.33
CA ALA A 49 -3.38 2.32 -5.18
C ALA A 49 -2.80 3.73 -5.33
N ASP A 50 -1.55 3.83 -5.80
CA ASP A 50 -0.89 5.11 -6.10
C ASP A 50 -1.62 5.86 -7.19
N PHE A 51 -2.00 5.17 -8.28
CA PHE A 51 -2.77 5.77 -9.37
C PHE A 51 -4.08 6.39 -8.87
N ILE A 52 -4.88 5.62 -8.12
CA ILE A 52 -6.15 6.11 -7.58
C ILE A 52 -5.91 7.25 -6.59
N GLY A 53 -4.88 7.14 -5.75
CA GLY A 53 -4.48 8.19 -4.80
C GLY A 53 -4.17 9.50 -5.49
N HIS A 54 -3.25 9.50 -6.45
CA HIS A 54 -2.85 10.69 -7.20
C HIS A 54 -4.02 11.30 -7.99
N VAL A 55 -4.81 10.48 -8.68
CA VAL A 55 -6.02 10.95 -9.39
C VAL A 55 -6.99 11.60 -8.40
N SER A 56 -7.26 10.97 -7.25
CA SER A 56 -8.20 11.50 -6.27
C SER A 56 -7.74 12.86 -5.71
N VAL A 57 -6.45 13.02 -5.43
CA VAL A 57 -5.90 14.28 -4.91
C VAL A 57 -5.98 15.38 -5.97
N ILE A 58 -5.62 15.08 -7.22
CA ILE A 58 -5.70 16.05 -8.33
C ILE A 58 -7.14 16.52 -8.51
N LEU A 59 -8.09 15.58 -8.55
CA LEU A 59 -9.50 15.92 -8.68
C LEU A 59 -10.02 16.73 -7.49
N ILE A 60 -9.50 16.49 -6.26
CA ILE A 60 -9.90 17.27 -5.07
C ILE A 60 -9.51 18.74 -5.21
N LEU A 61 -8.31 19.01 -5.74
CA LEU A 61 -7.83 20.38 -5.95
C LEU A 61 -8.77 21.19 -6.85
N ASP A 62 -9.35 20.55 -7.86
CA ASP A 62 -10.30 21.17 -8.80
C ASP A 62 -11.75 21.18 -8.26
N SER A 63 -12.03 20.43 -7.19
CA SER A 63 -13.38 20.18 -6.68
C SER A 63 -13.96 21.29 -5.79
N VAL A 64 -13.17 22.30 -5.42
CA VAL A 64 -13.57 23.36 -4.47
C VAL A 64 -14.86 24.08 -4.91
N ASN A 65 -15.06 24.24 -6.22
CA ASN A 65 -16.25 24.88 -6.79
C ASN A 65 -17.50 23.97 -6.83
N TYR A 66 -17.36 22.70 -6.47
CA TYR A 66 -18.40 21.68 -6.59
C TYR A 66 -18.92 21.19 -5.23
N ILE A 67 -18.58 21.87 -4.14
CA ILE A 67 -19.22 21.65 -2.83
C ILE A 67 -20.63 22.27 -2.90
N PRO A 68 -21.75 21.55 -2.63
CA PRO A 68 -21.93 20.21 -2.05
C PRO A 68 -22.55 19.17 -3.03
N SER A 69 -22.00 19.04 -4.24
CA SER A 69 -22.52 18.12 -5.25
C SER A 69 -22.27 16.63 -4.92
N SER A 70 -23.03 15.74 -5.56
CA SER A 70 -22.80 14.28 -5.53
C SER A 70 -21.41 13.90 -6.06
N TYR A 71 -20.85 14.70 -6.96
CA TYR A 71 -19.48 14.55 -7.47
C TYR A 71 -18.45 14.66 -6.34
N CYS A 72 -18.62 15.67 -5.48
CA CYS A 72 -17.75 15.90 -4.33
C CYS A 72 -17.80 14.71 -3.35
N GLN A 73 -19.00 14.18 -3.05
CA GLN A 73 -19.15 13.01 -2.17
C GLN A 73 -18.45 11.76 -2.75
N GLY A 74 -18.60 11.52 -4.05
CA GLY A 74 -17.91 10.42 -4.73
C GLY A 74 -16.39 10.57 -4.65
N LEU A 75 -15.90 11.81 -4.77
CA LEU A 75 -14.47 12.11 -4.72
C LEU A 75 -13.87 11.89 -3.32
N ALA A 76 -14.56 12.32 -2.27
CA ALA A 76 -14.16 12.02 -0.89
C ALA A 76 -14.07 10.50 -0.65
N ALA A 77 -15.08 9.75 -1.10
CA ALA A 77 -15.08 8.29 -1.01
C ALA A 77 -13.90 7.66 -1.79
N MET A 78 -13.56 8.19 -2.98
CA MET A 78 -12.40 7.75 -3.77
C MET A 78 -11.07 8.00 -3.06
N THR A 79 -10.92 9.13 -2.37
CA THR A 79 -9.70 9.42 -1.58
C THR A 79 -9.58 8.51 -0.37
N THR A 80 -10.67 8.28 0.37
CA THR A 80 -10.67 7.32 1.47
C THR A 80 -10.37 5.90 0.97
N LEU A 81 -10.95 5.51 -0.17
CA LEU A 81 -10.65 4.24 -0.85
C LEU A 81 -9.16 4.12 -1.15
N ALA A 82 -8.56 5.14 -1.76
CA ALA A 82 -7.14 5.12 -2.11
C ALA A 82 -6.24 4.92 -0.89
N ARG A 83 -6.49 5.69 0.19
CA ARG A 83 -5.74 5.59 1.45
C ARG A 83 -5.84 4.20 2.07
N LEU A 84 -7.06 3.67 2.20
CA LEU A 84 -7.29 2.35 2.77
C LEU A 84 -6.67 1.25 1.91
N MET A 85 -6.84 1.34 0.59
CA MET A 85 -6.27 0.37 -0.33
C MET A 85 -4.75 0.36 -0.27
N TYR A 86 -4.10 1.53 -0.16
CA TYR A 86 -2.65 1.62 -0.02
C TYR A 86 -2.18 0.98 1.30
N ALA A 87 -2.77 1.35 2.44
CA ALA A 87 -2.40 0.79 3.74
C ALA A 87 -2.61 -0.73 3.81
N LEU A 88 -3.77 -1.22 3.37
CA LEU A 88 -4.13 -2.64 3.38
C LEU A 88 -3.32 -3.47 2.38
N THR A 89 -2.97 -2.92 1.22
CA THR A 89 -2.05 -3.57 0.27
C THR A 89 -0.68 -3.78 0.92
N ASN A 90 -0.17 -2.78 1.64
CA ASN A 90 1.09 -2.91 2.36
C ASN A 90 1.03 -3.97 3.48
N VAL A 91 -0.09 -4.07 4.21
CA VAL A 91 -0.32 -5.16 5.19
C VAL A 91 -0.30 -6.52 4.49
N ALA A 92 -1.01 -6.67 3.37
CA ALA A 92 -1.02 -7.92 2.60
C ALA A 92 0.37 -8.30 2.09
N ILE A 93 1.16 -7.34 1.62
CA ILE A 93 2.56 -7.57 1.22
C ILE A 93 3.38 -8.10 2.40
N CYS A 94 3.29 -7.44 3.56
CA CYS A 94 3.98 -7.86 4.78
C CYS A 94 3.57 -9.28 5.20
N TYR A 95 2.28 -9.60 5.11
CA TYR A 95 1.77 -10.94 5.39
C TYR A 95 2.27 -11.99 4.40
N HIS A 96 2.25 -11.70 3.10
CA HIS A 96 2.73 -12.61 2.06
C HIS A 96 4.23 -12.91 2.22
N LEU A 97 5.02 -11.87 2.46
CA LEU A 97 6.45 -12.01 2.69
C LEU A 97 6.74 -12.84 3.96
N TYR A 98 6.03 -12.57 5.06
CA TYR A 98 6.12 -13.35 6.29
C TYR A 98 5.81 -14.83 6.03
N ARG A 99 4.73 -15.13 5.30
CA ARG A 99 4.34 -16.51 5.00
C ARG A 99 5.39 -17.24 4.16
N VAL A 100 5.98 -16.58 3.17
CA VAL A 100 6.98 -17.20 2.29
C VAL A 100 8.29 -17.42 3.03
N VAL A 101 8.77 -16.42 3.78
CA VAL A 101 10.11 -16.45 4.42
C VAL A 101 10.08 -17.17 5.76
N VAL A 102 9.13 -16.85 6.63
CA VAL A 102 9.08 -17.38 8.00
C VAL A 102 8.37 -18.73 8.05
N SER A 103 7.21 -18.84 7.39
CA SER A 103 6.42 -20.08 7.43
C SER A 103 6.83 -21.12 6.38
N LEU A 104 7.73 -20.78 5.45
CA LEU A 104 8.15 -21.65 4.34
C LEU A 104 6.99 -22.21 3.51
N LYS A 105 5.83 -21.53 3.53
CA LYS A 105 4.62 -21.97 2.82
C LYS A 105 4.58 -21.31 1.45
N LYS A 106 4.45 -22.13 0.40
CA LYS A 106 4.25 -21.64 -0.96
C LYS A 106 2.97 -20.79 -1.03
N ALA A 107 3.07 -19.60 -1.60
CA ALA A 107 1.91 -18.78 -1.90
C ALA A 107 1.12 -19.45 -3.02
N SER A 108 -0.17 -19.72 -2.76
CA SER A 108 -1.09 -20.24 -3.76
C SER A 108 -1.99 -19.10 -4.24
N PHE A 109 -2.25 -19.07 -5.54
CA PHE A 109 -3.12 -18.05 -6.14
C PHE A 109 -4.51 -17.99 -5.47
N LYS A 110 -5.08 -19.14 -5.11
CA LYS A 110 -6.37 -19.22 -4.38
C LYS A 110 -6.35 -18.45 -3.07
N TYR A 111 -5.24 -18.52 -2.34
CA TYR A 111 -5.11 -17.86 -1.05
C TYR A 111 -4.85 -16.36 -1.21
N GLU A 112 -4.05 -15.97 -2.20
CA GLU A 112 -3.87 -14.56 -2.56
C GLU A 112 -5.19 -13.91 -2.94
N LEU A 113 -5.97 -14.55 -3.81
CA LEU A 113 -7.29 -14.08 -4.19
C LEU A 113 -8.20 -13.93 -2.97
N ALA A 114 -8.18 -14.89 -2.04
CA ALA A 114 -8.95 -14.81 -0.81
C ALA A 114 -8.56 -13.59 0.05
N ILE A 115 -7.26 -13.30 0.22
CA ILE A 115 -6.82 -12.08 0.93
C ILE A 115 -7.33 -10.84 0.22
N TRP A 116 -7.14 -10.73 -1.09
CA TRP A 116 -7.59 -9.57 -1.86
C TRP A 116 -9.11 -9.39 -1.77
N SER A 117 -9.89 -10.46 -1.85
CA SER A 117 -11.35 -10.40 -1.67
C SER A 117 -11.73 -9.90 -0.28
N VAL A 118 -11.06 -10.37 0.78
CA VAL A 118 -11.30 -9.90 2.16
C VAL A 118 -10.93 -8.42 2.30
N LEU A 119 -9.82 -7.98 1.71
CA LEU A 119 -9.43 -6.57 1.72
C LEU A 119 -10.47 -5.69 1.03
N MET A 120 -10.89 -6.06 -0.18
CA MET A 120 -11.90 -5.30 -0.93
C MET A 120 -13.25 -5.28 -0.22
N LEU A 121 -13.61 -6.36 0.47
CA LEU A 121 -14.81 -6.41 1.31
C LEU A 121 -14.72 -5.41 2.48
N ILE A 122 -13.61 -5.41 3.23
CA ILE A 122 -13.39 -4.49 4.35
C ILE A 122 -13.47 -3.03 3.88
N ILE A 123 -12.76 -2.72 2.79
CA ILE A 123 -12.77 -1.39 2.17
C ILE A 123 -14.19 -1.00 1.76
N GLY A 124 -14.91 -1.91 1.08
CA GLY A 124 -16.28 -1.67 0.64
C GLY A 124 -17.23 -1.36 1.80
N VAL A 125 -17.14 -2.11 2.90
CA VAL A 125 -17.93 -1.84 4.11
C VAL A 125 -17.61 -0.46 4.69
N ILE A 126 -16.33 -0.10 4.79
CA ILE A 126 -15.92 1.21 5.30
C ILE A 126 -16.42 2.34 4.39
N MET A 127 -16.33 2.18 3.06
CA MET A 127 -16.85 3.15 2.11
C MET A 127 -18.37 3.34 2.24
N VAL A 128 -19.12 2.25 2.43
CA VAL A 128 -20.58 2.33 2.65
C VAL A 128 -20.89 3.08 3.94
N ILE A 129 -20.17 2.80 5.03
CA ILE A 129 -20.32 3.53 6.29
C ILE A 129 -20.05 5.03 6.08
N PHE A 130 -18.94 5.39 5.42
CA PHE A 130 -18.62 6.78 5.13
C PHE A 130 -19.61 7.45 4.18
N HIS A 131 -20.20 6.72 3.24
CA HIS A 131 -21.25 7.25 2.37
C HIS A 131 -22.50 7.66 3.18
N PHE A 132 -22.91 6.84 4.16
CA PHE A 132 -24.06 7.15 5.00
C PHE A 132 -23.77 8.21 6.07
N VAL A 133 -22.55 8.24 6.61
CA VAL A 133 -22.10 9.23 7.61
C VAL A 133 -21.78 10.58 6.94
N GLY A 134 -21.21 10.56 5.74
CA GLY A 134 -20.58 11.68 5.04
C GLY A 134 -21.48 12.40 4.03
N LYS A 135 -22.72 12.76 4.40
CA LYS A 135 -23.56 13.66 3.57
C LYS A 135 -22.96 15.07 3.38
N LEU A 136 -21.87 15.40 4.07
CA LEU A 136 -21.18 16.69 4.02
C LEU A 136 -19.82 16.50 3.33
N CYS A 137 -19.72 16.89 2.07
CA CYS A 137 -18.48 16.75 1.32
C CYS A 137 -17.48 17.82 1.71
N ILE A 138 -16.31 17.46 2.27
CA ILE A 138 -15.35 18.52 2.56
C ILE A 138 -13.86 18.12 2.54
N PRO A 139 -13.05 18.85 1.75
CA PRO A 139 -11.83 19.49 2.25
C PRO A 139 -12.19 20.76 3.04
N GLY A 140 -12.24 20.69 4.38
CA GLY A 140 -12.61 21.84 5.24
C GLY A 140 -13.80 21.67 6.19
N SER A 141 -14.27 20.44 6.41
CA SER A 141 -14.98 19.98 7.62
C SER A 141 -15.80 20.95 8.50
N ASP A 142 -16.91 21.62 8.14
CA ASP A 142 -17.79 22.30 9.12
C ASP A 142 -18.14 21.37 10.30
N ASN A 143 -18.24 20.06 10.04
CA ASN A 143 -18.38 19.04 11.06
C ASN A 143 -17.05 18.37 11.38
N PHE A 144 -16.34 18.93 12.37
CA PHE A 144 -15.05 18.45 12.87
C PHE A 144 -15.06 16.94 13.21
N GLY A 145 -16.20 16.41 13.69
CA GLY A 145 -16.33 15.01 14.07
C GLY A 145 -16.10 14.00 12.94
N ILE A 146 -16.54 14.30 11.71
CA ILE A 146 -16.40 13.38 10.56
C ILE A 146 -14.94 13.34 10.10
N GLN A 147 -14.28 14.49 10.04
CA GLN A 147 -12.86 14.57 9.68
C GLN A 147 -11.98 13.87 10.73
N VAL A 148 -12.30 14.04 12.01
CA VAL A 148 -11.65 13.30 13.10
C VAL A 148 -11.82 11.79 12.93
N LEU A 149 -13.04 11.33 12.64
CA LEU A 149 -13.31 9.91 12.44
C LEU A 149 -12.53 9.33 11.25
N GLU A 150 -12.49 10.04 10.11
CA GLU A 150 -11.71 9.61 8.94
C GLU A 150 -10.22 9.50 9.28
N ASN A 151 -9.65 10.52 9.93
CA ASN A 151 -8.25 10.51 10.33
C ASN A 151 -7.92 9.43 11.36
N ILE A 152 -8.84 9.11 12.28
CA ILE A 152 -8.68 7.98 13.20
C ILE A 152 -8.64 6.67 12.43
N ILE A 153 -9.60 6.45 11.52
CA ILE A 153 -9.67 5.20 10.75
C ILE A 153 -8.43 5.04 9.87
N ALA A 154 -8.07 6.07 9.09
CA ALA A 154 -6.86 6.07 8.27
C ALA A 154 -5.60 5.87 9.11
N GLY A 155 -5.49 6.58 10.24
CA GLY A 155 -4.38 6.45 11.19
C GLY A 155 -4.26 5.04 11.77
N LEU A 156 -5.37 4.37 12.10
CA LEU A 156 -5.35 2.99 12.59
C LEU A 156 -4.86 2.00 11.52
N PHE A 157 -5.29 2.15 10.27
CA PHE A 157 -4.80 1.29 9.17
C PHE A 157 -3.32 1.56 8.85
N ASN A 158 -2.90 2.83 8.89
CA ASN A 158 -1.49 3.20 8.72
C ASN A 158 -0.63 2.65 9.88
N LEU A 159 -1.11 2.71 11.12
CA LEU A 159 -0.44 2.11 12.27
C LEU A 159 -0.33 0.59 12.10
N ALA A 160 -1.40 -0.08 11.69
CA ALA A 160 -1.39 -1.52 11.42
C ALA A 160 -0.39 -1.88 10.31
N ALA A 161 -0.34 -1.09 9.24
CA ALA A 161 0.61 -1.27 8.15
C ALA A 161 2.07 -1.08 8.61
N VAL A 162 2.38 0.00 9.32
CA VAL A 162 3.73 0.26 9.88
C VAL A 162 4.14 -0.83 10.86
N ALA A 163 3.26 -1.20 11.80
CA ALA A 163 3.54 -2.27 12.77
C ALA A 163 3.77 -3.61 12.08
N SER A 164 2.96 -3.94 11.06
CA SER A 164 3.15 -5.15 10.25
C SER A 164 4.47 -5.13 9.49
N GLY A 165 4.89 -3.97 8.97
CA GLY A 165 6.17 -3.79 8.29
C GLY A 165 7.36 -4.01 9.22
N ILE A 166 7.34 -3.42 10.42
CA ILE A 166 8.38 -3.60 11.43
C ILE A 166 8.47 -5.07 11.84
N PHE A 167 7.32 -5.68 12.18
CA PHE A 167 7.24 -7.08 12.58
C PHE A 167 7.77 -8.01 11.49
N THR A 168 7.30 -7.87 10.26
CA THR A 168 7.72 -8.70 9.12
C THR A 168 9.20 -8.52 8.84
N THR A 169 9.74 -7.31 8.91
CA THR A 169 11.18 -7.05 8.70
C THR A 169 12.02 -7.80 9.73
N PHE A 170 11.66 -7.68 11.02
CA PHE A 170 12.37 -8.35 12.10
C PHE A 170 12.25 -9.89 12.00
N ALA A 171 11.04 -10.40 11.82
CA ALA A 171 10.78 -11.83 11.73
C ALA A 171 11.47 -12.47 10.51
N CYS A 172 11.40 -11.83 9.35
CA CYS A 172 12.05 -12.32 8.14
C CYS A 172 13.58 -12.31 8.29
N HIS A 173 14.15 -11.26 8.88
CA HIS A 173 15.60 -11.18 9.09
C HIS A 173 16.11 -12.33 9.96
N ARG A 174 15.39 -12.64 11.05
CA ARG A 174 15.75 -13.74 11.96
C ARG A 174 15.64 -15.13 11.31
N HIS A 175 14.66 -15.33 10.42
CA HIS A 175 14.38 -16.63 9.80
C HIS A 175 15.05 -16.85 8.43
N MET A 176 15.70 -15.83 7.87
CA MET A 176 16.28 -15.88 6.53
C MET A 176 17.30 -17.02 6.35
N ASN A 177 18.20 -17.24 7.31
CA ASN A 177 19.21 -18.30 7.18
C ASN A 177 18.57 -19.68 7.08
N ARG A 178 17.56 -19.95 7.91
CA ARG A 178 16.78 -21.20 7.88
C ARG A 178 16.01 -21.35 6.57
N TRP A 179 15.45 -20.26 6.05
CA TRP A 179 14.75 -20.28 4.77
C TRP A 179 15.68 -20.66 3.62
N VAL A 180 16.88 -20.07 3.60
CA VAL A 180 17.89 -20.38 2.58
C VAL A 180 18.27 -21.85 2.67
N GLU A 181 18.61 -22.36 3.85
CA GLU A 181 18.95 -23.78 4.04
C GLU A 181 17.82 -24.72 3.59
N ALA A 182 16.57 -24.45 3.99
CA ALA A 182 15.42 -25.26 3.61
C ALA A 182 15.10 -25.21 2.11
N TYR A 183 15.38 -24.09 1.44
CA TYR A 183 15.20 -23.94 0.00
C TYR A 183 16.20 -24.79 -0.77
N PHE A 184 17.48 -24.70 -0.43
CA PHE A 184 18.53 -25.46 -1.12
C PHE A 184 18.46 -26.95 -0.79
N ASN A 185 18.18 -27.35 0.45
CA ASN A 185 18.05 -28.77 0.80
C ASN A 185 16.92 -29.49 0.04
N LYS A 186 15.92 -28.76 -0.49
CA LYS A 186 14.85 -29.35 -1.33
C LYS A 186 15.21 -29.45 -2.81
N ASP A 187 16.06 -28.56 -3.32
CA ASP A 187 16.44 -28.51 -4.73
C ASP A 187 17.74 -29.30 -5.02
N SER A 188 18.47 -29.73 -3.99
CA SER A 188 19.86 -30.24 -4.14
C SER A 188 20.01 -31.76 -4.12
N GLU A 189 19.02 -32.52 -4.54
CA GLU A 189 19.18 -33.99 -4.69
C GLU A 189 20.15 -34.40 -5.82
N GLY A 190 20.89 -33.49 -6.48
CA GLY A 190 21.80 -33.90 -7.56
C GLY A 190 22.88 -32.95 -8.09
N GLU A 191 23.18 -31.79 -7.48
CA GLU A 191 24.18 -30.84 -8.02
C GLU A 191 25.34 -30.54 -7.06
N GLY A 192 26.57 -30.47 -7.60
CA GLY A 192 27.82 -30.39 -6.84
C GLY A 192 28.02 -29.10 -6.01
N ASP A 193 28.79 -29.25 -4.93
CA ASP A 193 28.96 -28.33 -3.79
C ASP A 193 29.40 -26.89 -4.17
N ASN A 194 30.17 -26.71 -5.25
CA ASN A 194 30.68 -25.39 -5.65
C ASN A 194 29.63 -24.50 -6.34
N GLY A 195 28.74 -25.05 -7.18
CA GLY A 195 27.71 -24.27 -7.86
C GLY A 195 26.56 -23.85 -6.93
N GLN A 196 26.32 -24.66 -5.89
CA GLN A 196 25.26 -24.45 -4.91
C GLN A 196 25.51 -23.20 -4.05
N ASN A 197 26.77 -22.92 -3.70
CA ASN A 197 27.14 -21.74 -2.90
C ASN A 197 26.89 -20.42 -3.64
N GLU A 198 27.17 -20.36 -4.95
CA GLU A 198 26.92 -19.16 -5.76
C GLU A 198 25.41 -18.92 -5.94
N ALA A 199 24.65 -19.98 -6.23
CA ALA A 199 23.18 -19.92 -6.31
C ALA A 199 22.56 -19.45 -4.97
N LYS A 200 23.11 -19.89 -3.82
CA LYS A 200 22.71 -19.48 -2.48
C LYS A 200 22.85 -17.99 -2.25
N VAL A 201 23.97 -17.41 -2.66
CA VAL A 201 24.24 -15.97 -2.54
C VAL A 201 23.26 -15.17 -3.40
N ILE A 202 23.02 -15.59 -4.65
CA ILE A 202 22.11 -14.89 -5.57
C ILE A 202 20.67 -14.89 -5.05
N LYS A 203 20.16 -16.05 -4.59
CA LYS A 203 18.79 -16.16 -4.06
C LYS A 203 18.62 -15.39 -2.75
N SER A 204 19.60 -15.45 -1.85
CA SER A 204 19.58 -14.64 -0.62
C SER A 204 19.51 -13.14 -0.93
N LYS A 205 20.30 -12.67 -1.90
CA LYS A 205 20.27 -11.27 -2.34
C LYS A 205 18.90 -10.88 -2.91
N GLN A 206 18.25 -11.77 -3.66
CA GLN A 206 16.91 -11.52 -4.19
C GLN A 206 15.86 -11.40 -3.07
N VAL A 207 15.91 -12.26 -2.05
CA VAL A 207 15.00 -12.16 -0.89
C VAL A 207 15.25 -10.89 -0.07
N LYS A 208 16.51 -10.52 0.16
CA LYS A 208 16.86 -9.27 0.83
C LYS A 208 16.31 -8.04 0.11
N ARG A 209 16.27 -8.05 -1.23
CA ARG A 209 15.64 -6.97 -2.00
C ARG A 209 14.13 -6.89 -1.73
N SER A 210 13.46 -7.99 -1.46
CA SER A 210 12.04 -7.98 -1.06
C SER A 210 11.80 -7.35 0.31
N PHE A 211 12.82 -7.17 1.15
CA PHE A 211 12.69 -6.44 2.42
C PHE A 211 12.59 -4.92 2.22
N LEU A 212 12.89 -4.42 1.01
CA LEU A 212 12.66 -3.02 0.67
C LEU A 212 11.17 -2.67 0.68
N TYR A 213 10.27 -3.63 0.45
CA TYR A 213 8.82 -3.34 0.46
C TYR A 213 8.33 -2.96 1.87
N PRO A 214 8.46 -3.81 2.92
CA PRO A 214 8.10 -3.40 4.29
C PRO A 214 8.84 -2.14 4.76
N LEU A 215 10.11 -1.96 4.36
CA LEU A 215 10.88 -0.78 4.73
C LEU A 215 10.30 0.50 4.09
N SER A 216 9.94 0.43 2.81
CA SER A 216 9.27 1.53 2.12
C SER A 216 7.96 1.88 2.81
N THR A 217 7.15 0.88 3.18
CA THR A 217 5.91 1.08 3.95
C THR A 217 6.15 1.84 5.24
N ILE A 218 7.18 1.47 6.01
CA ILE A 218 7.50 2.13 7.29
C ILE A 218 7.81 3.61 7.04
N ILE A 219 8.59 3.92 6.00
CA ILE A 219 8.98 5.31 5.69
C ILE A 219 7.77 6.11 5.18
N THR A 220 7.00 5.57 4.24
CA THR A 220 5.92 6.31 3.58
C THR A 220 4.70 6.49 4.49
N LEU A 221 4.31 5.45 5.25
CA LEU A 221 3.11 5.53 6.10
C LEU A 221 3.37 6.14 7.47
N SER A 222 4.61 6.19 7.95
CA SER A 222 4.89 6.87 9.23
C SER A 222 4.67 8.37 9.16
N THR A 223 4.96 9.00 8.01
CA THR A 223 4.70 10.44 7.83
C THR A 223 3.20 10.73 7.80
N GLU A 224 2.41 9.93 7.08
CA GLU A 224 0.95 10.07 7.07
C GLU A 224 0.33 9.73 8.44
N LEU A 225 0.88 8.74 9.15
CA LEU A 225 0.44 8.44 10.52
C LEU A 225 0.62 9.64 11.45
N VAL A 226 1.76 10.31 11.37
CA VAL A 226 2.04 11.52 12.17
C VAL A 226 1.08 12.64 11.80
N THR A 227 0.77 12.86 10.52
CA THR A 227 -0.18 13.90 10.11
C THR A 227 -1.61 13.59 10.55
N CYS A 228 -2.05 12.33 10.48
CA CYS A 228 -3.35 11.89 10.99
C CYS A 228 -3.47 12.09 12.51
N PHE A 229 -2.42 11.82 13.30
CA PHE A 229 -2.47 12.08 14.75
C PHE A 229 -2.37 13.57 15.08
N TRP A 230 -1.57 14.32 14.33
CA TRP A 230 -1.44 15.76 14.51
C TRP A 230 -2.77 16.48 14.26
N SER A 231 -3.56 16.05 13.26
CA SER A 231 -4.86 16.65 12.97
C SER A 231 -5.89 16.44 14.09
N LEU A 232 -5.74 15.40 14.92
CA LEU A 232 -6.59 15.16 16.10
C LEU A 232 -6.34 16.17 17.23
N GLY A 233 -5.15 16.78 17.29
CA GLY A 233 -4.76 17.74 18.32
C GLY A 233 -5.45 19.12 18.22
N GLY A 234 -6.40 19.31 17.30
CA GLY A 234 -7.20 20.55 17.19
C GLY A 234 -6.44 21.78 16.67
N ASN A 235 -5.16 21.66 16.30
CA ASN A 235 -4.31 22.80 15.94
C ASN A 235 -4.56 23.36 14.52
N GLN A 236 -5.54 22.81 13.78
CA GLN A 236 -5.87 23.24 12.42
C GLN A 236 -6.50 24.65 12.39
N HIS A 237 -7.17 25.08 13.47
CA HIS A 237 -7.83 26.40 13.54
C HIS A 237 -6.85 27.59 13.59
N LYS A 238 -5.57 27.36 13.91
CA LYS A 238 -4.53 28.41 13.96
C LYS A 238 -3.71 28.55 12.69
N LEU A 239 -3.76 27.58 11.77
CA LEU A 239 -3.01 27.66 10.50
C LEU A 239 -3.79 28.35 9.37
N SER A 240 -5.11 28.50 9.50
CA SER A 240 -5.93 29.24 8.53
C SER A 240 -5.96 30.76 8.78
N GLU A 241 -5.39 31.21 9.89
CA GLU A 241 -5.28 32.64 10.26
C GLU A 241 -3.87 33.22 10.03
N LEU A 242 -2.95 32.44 9.44
CA LEU A 242 -1.58 32.80 9.09
C LEU A 242 -1.37 32.70 7.57
#